data_AF-X1IZH0-F1
#
_entry.id   AF-X1IZH0-F1
#
_cell.length_a   1.000
_cell.length_b   1.000
_cell.length_c   1.000
_cell.angle_alpha   90.00
_cell.angle_beta   90.00
_cell.angle_gamma   90.00
#
_symmetry.space_group_name_H-M   'P 1'
#
loop_
_entity.id
_entity.type
_entity.pdbx_description
1 polymer ?
#
loop_
_entity_poly.entity_id
_entity_poly.type
_entity_poly.pdbx_seq_one_letter_code
_entity_poly.pdbx_strand_id
1 'polypeptide(L)'
;MEDEEKAVSGAVLVRVSRYPEYHYGDILRVTGELETPRAFEDFDYKSYLEHQGIYSICYYPKIEILEEGRGFEPLQWLYSF
;
A
#
# COMPACT_ATOMS: atom_id res chain seq x y z
N MET A 1 -1.54 26.38 12.90
CA MET A 1 -0.48 25.87 12.02
C MET A 1 -1.21 25.37 10.80
N GLU A 2 -0.97 25.96 9.64
CA GLU A 2 -1.50 25.43 8.37
C GLU A 2 -0.67 24.18 8.07
N ASP A 3 -1.32 23.01 8.08
CA ASP A 3 -0.71 21.79 7.56
C ASP A 3 -0.49 21.99 6.05
N GLU A 4 0.72 22.37 5.66
CA GLU A 4 1.10 22.39 4.24
C GLU A 4 1.12 20.96 3.72
N GLU A 5 0.18 20.64 2.83
CA GLU A 5 0.19 19.39 2.08
C GLU A 5 1.47 19.30 1.25
N LYS A 6 2.44 18.53 1.74
CA LYS A 6 3.70 18.29 1.03
C LYS A 6 3.56 17.06 0.15
N ALA A 7 3.65 17.25 -1.17
CA ALA A 7 3.77 16.14 -2.10
C ALA A 7 5.09 15.38 -1.83
N VAL A 8 4.97 14.08 -1.60
CA VAL A 8 6.11 13.18 -1.39
C VAL A 8 5.98 11.95 -2.28
N SER A 9 7.10 11.28 -2.56
CA SER A 9 7.15 10.07 -3.37
C SER A 9 7.96 9.00 -2.67
N GLY A 10 7.47 7.76 -2.69
CA GLY A 10 8.15 6.61 -2.09
C GLY A 10 7.24 5.39 -2.06
N ALA A 11 7.79 4.24 -1.67
CA ALA A 11 7.01 3.04 -1.44
C ALA A 11 6.39 3.05 -0.04
N VAL A 12 5.12 2.65 0.04
CA VAL A 12 4.38 2.46 1.30
C VAL A 12 3.85 1.03 1.34
N LEU A 13 3.96 0.38 2.49
CA LEU A 13 3.28 -0.89 2.73
C LEU A 13 1.85 -0.61 3.18
N VAL A 14 0.87 -1.03 2.38
CA VAL A 14 -0.54 -0.85 2.71
C VAL A 14 -1.09 -2.14 3.31
N ARG A 15 -1.56 -2.09 4.56
CA ARG A 15 -2.18 -3.23 5.24
C ARG A 15 -3.69 -3.09 5.24
N VAL A 16 -4.36 -3.92 4.46
CA VAL A 16 -5.82 -3.90 4.29
C VAL A 16 -6.52 -5.02 5.06
N SER A 17 -7.85 -4.96 5.10
CA SER A 17 -8.69 -6.08 5.51
C SER A 17 -8.54 -7.28 4.58
N ARG A 18 -8.86 -8.47 5.10
CA ARG A 18 -8.90 -9.71 4.32
C ARG A 18 -10.01 -9.65 3.27
N TYR A 19 -9.83 -10.39 2.18
CA TYR A 19 -10.76 -10.48 1.04
C TYR A 19 -11.01 -9.12 0.36
N PRO A 20 -9.98 -8.53 -0.25
CA PRO A 20 -10.14 -7.28 -0.99
C PRO A 20 -11.08 -7.48 -2.19
N GLU A 21 -11.91 -6.47 -2.45
CA GLU A 21 -12.82 -6.43 -3.61
C GLU A 21 -12.14 -5.85 -4.87
N TYR A 22 -10.83 -5.63 -4.84
CA TYR A 22 -10.03 -5.12 -5.95
C TYR A 22 -9.10 -6.21 -6.50
N HIS A 23 -8.77 -6.10 -7.79
CA HIS A 23 -8.05 -7.10 -8.57
C HIS A 23 -6.73 -6.56 -9.11
N TYR A 24 -5.90 -7.47 -9.60
CA TYR A 24 -4.68 -7.10 -10.30
C TYR A 24 -4.99 -6.22 -11.52
N GLY A 25 -4.30 -5.08 -11.60
CA GLY A 25 -4.49 -4.11 -12.68
C GLY A 25 -5.43 -2.96 -12.33
N ASP A 26 -6.08 -2.98 -11.17
CA ASP A 26 -6.89 -1.85 -10.73
C ASP A 26 -5.99 -0.69 -10.29
N ILE A 27 -6.43 0.53 -10.61
CA ILE A 27 -5.82 1.77 -10.15
C ILE A 27 -6.60 2.22 -8.92
N LEU A 28 -5.93 2.26 -7.77
CA LEU A 28 -6.53 2.56 -6.48
C LEU A 28 -6.10 3.94 -5.96
N ARG A 29 -7.05 4.69 -5.41
CA ARG A 29 -6.77 5.82 -4.51
C ARG A 29 -6.78 5.30 -3.08
N VAL A 30 -5.69 5.52 -2.38
CA VAL A 30 -5.52 5.09 -0.98
C VAL A 30 -5.38 6.33 -0.11
N THR A 31 -6.24 6.45 0.90
CA THR A 31 -6.24 7.57 1.84
C THR A 31 -6.18 7.03 3.26
N GLY A 32 -5.12 7.39 4.00
CA GLY A 32 -4.94 7.00 5.38
C GLY A 32 -3.69 7.63 5.98
N GLU A 33 -3.45 7.36 7.26
CA GLU A 33 -2.29 7.87 7.97
C GLU A 33 -1.04 7.04 7.66
N LEU A 34 0.09 7.72 7.47
CA LEU A 34 1.40 7.09 7.29
C LEU A 34 2.07 6.94 8.65
N GLU A 35 2.30 5.70 9.06
CA GLU A 35 2.99 5.36 10.30
C GLU A 35 4.42 4.88 10.02
N THR A 36 5.33 5.16 10.95
CA THR A 36 6.68 4.58 10.92
C THR A 36 6.62 3.11 11.37
N PRO A 37 7.20 2.16 10.61
CA PRO A 37 7.30 0.77 11.05
C PRO A 37 7.94 0.65 12.43
N ARG A 38 7.33 -0.14 13.32
CA ARG A 38 7.93 -0.49 14.61
C ARG A 38 8.93 -1.62 14.43
N ALA A 39 10.03 -1.58 15.17
CA ALA A 39 10.84 -2.78 15.41
C ALA A 39 10.11 -3.66 16.44
N PHE A 40 10.06 -4.97 16.21
CA PHE A 40 9.56 -5.93 17.20
C PHE A 40 10.74 -6.50 17.99
N GLU A 41 10.51 -6.98 19.22
CA GLU A 41 11.58 -7.50 20.08
C GLU A 41 12.35 -8.66 19.42
N ASP A 42 11.64 -9.53 18.71
CA ASP A 42 12.21 -10.72 18.06
C ASP A 42 12.65 -10.48 16.60
N PHE A 43 12.27 -9.34 16.01
CA PHE A 43 12.56 -9.05 14.60
C PHE A 43 12.54 -7.55 14.30
N ASP A 44 13.64 -7.06 13.73
CA ASP A 44 13.73 -5.69 13.25
C ASP A 44 13.00 -5.52 11.90
N TYR A 45 11.68 -5.44 12.00
CA TYR A 45 10.82 -5.27 10.84
C TYR A 45 11.05 -3.93 10.13
N LYS A 46 11.48 -2.90 10.88
CA LYS A 46 11.83 -1.61 10.32
C LYS A 46 13.02 -1.75 9.37
N SER A 47 14.15 -2.29 9.84
CA SER A 47 15.33 -2.49 8.99
C SER A 47 15.03 -3.39 7.79
N TYR A 48 14.20 -4.42 7.98
CA TYR A 48 13.77 -5.29 6.88
C TYR A 48 13.01 -4.53 5.77
N LEU A 49 12.08 -3.63 6.14
CA LEU A 49 11.34 -2.81 5.18
C LEU A 49 12.20 -1.71 4.56
N GLU A 50 13.13 -1.13 5.32
CA GLU A 50 14.08 -0.14 4.81
C GLU A 50 14.96 -0.72 3.69
N HIS A 51 15.40 -1.97 3.82
CA HIS A 51 16.13 -2.67 2.75
C HIS A 51 15.29 -2.88 1.47
N GLN A 52 13.97 -2.78 1.55
CA GLN A 52 13.04 -2.81 0.40
C GLN A 52 12.64 -1.40 -0.08
N GLY A 53 13.21 -0.34 0.52
CA GLY A 53 12.86 1.05 0.22
C GLY A 53 11.50 1.48 0.77
N ILE A 54 10.94 0.73 1.73
CA ILE A 54 9.65 1.01 2.37
C ILE A 54 9.91 1.63 3.74
N TYR A 55 9.53 2.90 3.91
CA TYR A 55 9.74 3.66 5.14
C TYR A 55 8.46 3.97 5.91
N SER A 56 7.31 3.64 5.33
CA SER A 56 6.00 3.94 5.91
C SER A 56 5.04 2.79 5.71
N ILE A 57 4.14 2.61 6.68
CA ILE A 57 3.04 1.66 6.63
C ILE A 57 1.75 2.45 6.75
N CYS A 58 0.74 2.07 5.98
CA CYS A 58 -0.61 2.60 6.12
C CYS A 58 -1.54 1.47 6.54
N TYR A 59 -2.12 1.57 7.74
CA TYR A 59 -3.00 0.56 8.30
C TYR A 59 -4.46 0.89 8.00
N TYR A 60 -5.17 -0.09 7.44
CA TYR A 60 -6.60 -0.05 7.17
C TYR A 60 -7.08 1.28 6.54
N PRO A 61 -6.45 1.73 5.44
CA PRO A 61 -6.85 2.95 4.79
C PRO A 61 -8.23 2.83 4.14
N LYS A 62 -8.79 3.99 3.81
CA LYS A 62 -9.89 4.07 2.85
C LYS A 62 -9.33 3.85 1.45
N ILE A 63 -9.98 2.96 0.69
CA ILE A 63 -9.59 2.62 -0.68
C ILE A 63 -10.76 2.93 -1.61
N GLU A 64 -10.47 3.58 -2.73
CA GLU A 64 -11.40 3.85 -3.81
C GLU A 64 -10.80 3.35 -5.12
N ILE A 65 -11.57 2.58 -5.91
CA ILE A 65 -11.16 2.13 -7.24
C ILE A 65 -11.39 3.29 -8.21
N LEU A 66 -10.34 3.71 -8.91
CA LEU A 66 -10.39 4.78 -9.91
C LEU A 66 -10.58 4.23 -11.32
N GLU A 67 -9.88 3.15 -11.63
CA GLU A 67 -9.97 2.43 -12.90
C GLU A 67 -9.76 0.93 -12.64
N GLU A 68 -10.42 0.09 -13.42
CA GLU A 68 -10.28 -1.36 -13.34
C GLU A 68 -9.50 -1.90 -14.54
N GLY A 69 -8.79 -3.00 -14.35
CA GLY A 69 -8.33 -3.80 -15.48
C GLY A 69 -7.20 -3.18 -16.33
N ARG A 70 -6.38 -2.28 -15.79
CA ARG A 70 -5.22 -1.66 -16.48
C ARG A 70 -3.92 -2.48 -16.37
N GLY A 71 -4.01 -3.73 -15.94
CA GLY A 71 -2.90 -4.67 -15.80
C GLY A 71 -2.57 -5.41 -17.09
N PHE A 72 -1.51 -6.22 -17.07
CA PHE A 72 -1.18 -7.10 -18.18
C PHE A 72 -2.20 -8.25 -18.29
N GLU A 73 -2.84 -8.42 -19.46
CA GLU A 73 -3.99 -9.32 -19.64
C GLU A 73 -3.71 -10.79 -19.22
N PRO A 74 -2.57 -11.43 -19.55
CA PRO A 74 -2.27 -12.77 -19.07
C PRO A 74 -2.21 -12.90 -17.54
N LEU A 75 -1.73 -11.85 -16.85
CA LEU A 75 -1.66 -11.84 -15.39
C LEU A 75 -3.03 -11.61 -14.77
N GLN A 76 -3.90 -10.79 -15.39
CA GLN A 76 -5.28 -10.63 -14.94
C GLN A 76 -6.03 -11.96 -14.93
N TRP A 77 -5.88 -12.76 -15.99
CA TRP A 77 -6.46 -14.09 -16.06
C TRP A 77 -5.94 -15.00 -14.94
N LEU A 78 -4.63 -15.01 -14.69
CA LEU A 78 -4.02 -15.82 -13.62
C LEU A 78 -4.53 -15.44 -12.22
N TYR A 79 -4.72 -14.14 -11.97
CA TYR A 79 -5.16 -13.61 -10.67
C TYR A 79 -6.69 -13.49 -10.54
N SER A 80 -7.47 -13.94 -11.54
CA SER A 80 -8.95 -13.91 -11.52
C SER A 80 -9.60 -15.20 -10.98
N PHE A 81 -8.83 -16.21 -10.56
CA PHE A 81 -9.30 -17.50 -10.03
C PHE A 81 -9.28 -17.58 -8.51
#